data_AF-A0A535N237-F1
#
_entry.id   AF-A0A535N237-F1
#
_cell.length_a   1.000
_cell.length_b   1.000
_cell.length_c   1.000
_cell.angle_alpha   90.00
_cell.angle_beta   90.00
_cell.angle_gamma   90.00
#
_symmetry.space_group_name_H-M   'P 1'
#
loop_
_entity.id
_entity.type
_entity.pdbx_description
1 polymer ?
#
loop_
_entity_poly.entity_id
_entity_poly.type
_entity_poly.pdbx_seq_one_letter_code
_entity_poly.pdbx_strand_id
1 'polypeptide(L)'
;MRFRPWRALDAVDRRLLRLLTRRERRSLERLLTRLTHGANRSLLWLVLAEIMAVAGGRAGRRAALHGAVAIGLSSAFVNGPLKLVARRQRPDPRLHDRPPPLRAPASFSFPSGHAASAFAFTVGAGFEEPRLIPLLLPLAAGVAYSRVHLRVHYPFDVLAGAAIGAGAAVAAGGLLRMGREWRDSHAEAQPSERPQSREVMLVVNRRAGRAGGLAAALSAMGEAGLSVVESLEVGELSKLSEILKARGLPPPIVVAAGGDGTVGALANLLAGTGVVLGILPLGTSNDFARSLGIPMRPKHAARLLARGRVLAVDAGRLNRDGIEARTFVHAATAGLNVNFARLATRADLRRRLGRFSYAVAAMGAFRRRAPFSCTIEHGGGVERLRLIQLSIINAPVFGGILDLQMPGVDPSDAALDVLLVEDLPLRRFLRSLFYPVLGVRRRIRGIRALKVERLAVSAEPSIEVSLDGEVSGQLPGTFEVLPRVLRVVVPAVGLPRAPGGEAGSRPSTA
;
A
#
# COMPACT_ATOMS: atom_id res chain seq x y z
N MET A 1 -3.05 37.83 21.33
CA MET A 1 -4.16 37.78 20.36
C MET A 1 -4.64 36.33 20.20
N ARG A 2 -5.87 36.00 20.65
CA ARG A 2 -6.47 34.66 20.46
C ARG A 2 -7.18 34.62 19.09
N PHE A 3 -6.76 33.70 18.22
CA PHE A 3 -7.31 33.51 16.87
C PHE A 3 -8.86 33.37 16.88
N ARG A 4 -9.56 34.22 16.09
CA ARG A 4 -11.04 34.26 15.95
C ARG A 4 -11.76 32.93 15.65
N PRO A 5 -11.23 31.95 14.89
CA PRO A 5 -11.96 30.68 14.61
C PRO A 5 -12.17 29.79 15.84
N TRP A 6 -11.42 29.98 16.93
CA TRP A 6 -11.54 29.14 18.13
C TRP A 6 -12.80 29.43 18.96
N ARG A 7 -13.36 30.65 18.90
CA ARG A 7 -14.52 31.04 19.73
C ARG A 7 -15.82 30.36 19.28
N ALA A 8 -16.05 30.25 17.98
CA ALA A 8 -17.23 29.56 17.42
C ALA A 8 -17.17 28.05 17.67
N LEU A 9 -15.98 27.45 17.51
CA LEU A 9 -15.74 26.05 17.85
C LEU A 9 -15.97 25.79 19.34
N ASP A 10 -15.50 26.66 20.24
CA ASP A 10 -15.67 26.48 21.68
C ASP A 10 -17.14 26.53 22.13
N ALA A 11 -17.97 27.37 21.48
CA ALA A 11 -19.41 27.44 21.77
C ALA A 11 -20.15 26.16 21.36
N VAL A 12 -19.81 25.59 20.20
CA VAL A 12 -20.36 24.31 19.73
C VAL A 12 -19.93 23.16 20.64
N ASP A 13 -18.64 23.13 21.01
CA ASP A 13 -18.05 22.09 21.84
C ASP A 13 -18.68 22.04 23.26
N ARG A 14 -18.93 23.22 23.86
CA ARG A 14 -19.65 23.35 25.13
C ARG A 14 -21.12 22.95 25.02
N ARG A 15 -21.79 23.25 23.89
CA ARG A 15 -23.17 22.81 23.64
C ARG A 15 -23.24 21.29 23.54
N LEU A 16 -22.33 20.67 22.79
CA LEU A 16 -22.24 19.22 22.64
C LEU A 16 -21.94 18.53 23.97
N LEU A 17 -20.98 19.06 24.74
CA LEU A 17 -20.67 18.54 26.07
C LEU A 17 -21.93 18.51 26.96
N ARG A 18 -22.64 19.66 27.06
CA ARG A 18 -23.89 19.76 27.85
C ARG A 18 -24.97 18.78 27.40
N LEU A 19 -25.11 18.54 26.09
CA LEU A 19 -26.08 17.58 25.56
C LEU A 19 -25.70 16.14 25.92
N LEU A 20 -24.42 15.78 25.79
CA LEU A 20 -23.90 14.43 26.02
C LEU A 20 -23.83 14.05 27.51
N THR A 21 -23.78 15.04 28.40
CA THR A 21 -23.74 14.86 29.86
C THR A 21 -25.10 15.11 30.54
N ARG A 22 -26.17 15.43 29.77
CA ARG A 22 -27.48 15.79 30.33
C ARG A 22 -28.21 14.65 31.04
N ARG A 23 -28.00 13.41 30.61
CA ARG A 23 -28.66 12.21 31.17
C ARG A 23 -27.71 11.47 32.10
N GLU A 24 -28.06 11.41 33.38
CA GLU A 24 -27.29 10.68 34.39
C GLU A 24 -27.81 9.24 34.57
N ARG A 25 -26.89 8.28 34.45
CA ARG A 25 -27.13 6.89 34.84
C ARG A 25 -25.95 6.44 35.69
N ARG A 26 -26.16 6.28 37.01
CA ARG A 26 -25.10 5.88 37.98
C ARG A 26 -24.37 4.59 37.62
N SER A 27 -25.02 3.69 36.88
CA SER A 27 -24.40 2.47 36.35
C SER A 27 -23.42 2.77 35.20
N LEU A 28 -23.81 3.65 34.28
CA LEU A 28 -22.98 4.08 33.16
C LEU A 28 -21.73 4.82 33.63
N GLU A 29 -21.84 5.71 34.61
CA GLU A 29 -20.69 6.44 35.16
C GLU A 29 -19.66 5.53 35.83
N ARG A 30 -20.12 4.53 36.60
CA ARG A 30 -19.23 3.52 37.21
C ARG A 30 -18.51 2.69 36.14
N LEU A 31 -19.23 2.25 35.11
CA LEU A 31 -18.66 1.49 33.99
C LEU A 31 -17.60 2.32 33.24
N LEU A 32 -17.93 3.55 32.87
CA LEU A 32 -17.04 4.44 32.12
C LEU A 32 -15.81 4.84 32.94
N THR A 33 -15.97 5.01 34.26
CA THR A 33 -14.86 5.27 35.18
C THR A 33 -13.88 4.10 35.23
N ARG A 34 -14.38 2.86 35.35
CA ARG A 34 -13.53 1.65 35.33
C ARG A 34 -12.83 1.50 33.99
N LEU A 35 -13.54 1.72 32.89
CA LEU A 35 -12.99 1.65 31.53
C LEU A 35 -11.86 2.67 31.31
N THR A 36 -12.05 3.93 31.72
CA THR A 36 -11.00 4.96 31.60
C THR A 36 -9.79 4.64 32.48
N HIS A 37 -9.98 4.08 33.68
CA HIS A 37 -8.89 3.69 34.57
C HIS A 37 -8.04 2.56 33.99
N GLY A 38 -8.69 1.53 33.42
CA GLY A 38 -7.96 0.45 32.73
C GLY A 38 -7.14 0.95 31.54
N ALA A 39 -7.60 2.02 30.88
CA ALA A 39 -6.89 2.67 29.78
C ALA A 39 -5.76 3.62 30.23
N ASN A 40 -5.52 3.81 31.53
CA ASN A 40 -4.43 4.67 32.01
C ASN A 40 -3.06 4.12 31.58
N ARG A 41 -2.15 5.03 31.21
CA ARG A 41 -0.81 4.69 30.69
C ARG A 41 -0.84 3.69 29.52
N SER A 42 -1.96 3.63 28.79
CA SER A 42 -2.19 2.68 27.70
C SER A 42 -2.22 1.20 28.14
N LEU A 43 -2.35 0.90 29.43
CA LEU A 43 -2.26 -0.46 29.97
C LEU A 43 -3.24 -1.44 29.31
N LEU A 44 -4.52 -1.05 29.20
CA LEU A 44 -5.54 -1.84 28.50
C LEU A 44 -5.07 -2.29 27.10
N TRP A 45 -4.47 -1.38 26.35
CA TRP A 45 -4.04 -1.65 24.97
C TRP A 45 -2.78 -2.50 24.91
N LEU A 46 -1.86 -2.33 25.86
CA LEU A 46 -0.64 -3.15 25.95
C LEU A 46 -0.96 -4.59 26.36
N VAL A 47 -1.90 -4.80 27.28
CA VAL A 47 -2.39 -6.14 27.64
C VAL A 47 -3.07 -6.81 26.45
N LEU A 48 -3.91 -6.07 25.70
CA LEU A 48 -4.49 -6.59 24.46
C LEU A 48 -3.41 -6.94 23.42
N ALA A 49 -2.37 -6.11 23.29
CA ALA A 49 -1.23 -6.40 22.42
C ALA A 49 -0.52 -7.71 22.82
N GLU A 50 -0.31 -7.92 24.12
CA GLU A 50 0.31 -9.13 24.65
C GLU A 50 -0.54 -10.38 24.38
N ILE A 51 -1.85 -10.32 24.66
CA ILE A 51 -2.80 -11.40 24.34
C ILE A 51 -2.76 -11.73 22.84
N MET A 52 -2.77 -10.70 21.98
CA MET A 52 -2.68 -10.89 20.53
C MET A 52 -1.34 -11.48 20.08
N ALA A 53 -0.25 -11.12 20.75
CA ALA A 53 1.08 -11.65 20.45
C ALA A 53 1.23 -13.13 20.83
N VAL A 54 0.60 -13.55 21.93
CA VAL A 54 0.65 -14.94 22.41
C VAL A 54 -0.36 -15.82 21.68
N ALA A 55 -1.63 -15.41 21.62
CA ALA A 55 -2.72 -16.25 21.12
C ALA A 55 -3.04 -16.07 19.63
N GLY A 56 -2.64 -14.94 19.01
CA GLY A 56 -3.07 -14.56 17.66
C GLY A 56 -2.18 -15.05 16.51
N GLY A 57 -1.20 -15.92 16.77
CA GLY A 57 -0.31 -16.46 15.74
C GLY A 57 0.56 -15.39 15.06
N ARG A 58 0.84 -15.51 13.76
CA ARG A 58 1.66 -14.52 13.03
C ARG A 58 0.93 -13.20 12.80
N ALA A 59 -0.36 -13.25 12.46
CA ALA A 59 -1.18 -12.06 12.22
C ALA A 59 -1.38 -11.25 13.51
N GLY A 60 -1.69 -11.92 14.63
CA GLY A 60 -1.82 -11.29 15.94
C GLY A 60 -0.53 -10.64 16.44
N ARG A 61 0.63 -11.29 16.27
CA ARG A 61 1.95 -10.70 16.58
C ARG A 61 2.23 -9.43 15.79
N ARG A 62 1.91 -9.42 14.49
CA ARG A 62 2.05 -8.22 13.65
C ARG A 62 1.13 -7.10 14.11
N ALA A 63 -0.14 -7.42 14.38
CA ALA A 63 -1.13 -6.48 14.87
C ALA A 63 -0.75 -5.87 16.23
N ALA A 64 -0.23 -6.69 17.14
CA ALA A 64 0.29 -6.27 18.44
C ALA A 64 1.47 -5.28 18.29
N LEU A 65 2.46 -5.64 17.48
CA LEU A 65 3.63 -4.78 17.22
C LEU A 65 3.22 -3.45 16.59
N HIS A 66 2.36 -3.47 15.58
CA HIS A 66 1.88 -2.25 14.92
C HIS A 66 1.12 -1.36 15.91
N GLY A 67 0.17 -1.92 16.66
CA GLY A 67 -0.56 -1.20 17.69
C GLY A 67 0.36 -0.58 18.75
N ALA A 68 1.35 -1.32 19.25
CA ALA A 68 2.29 -0.84 20.26
C ALA A 68 3.18 0.31 19.75
N VAL A 69 3.75 0.18 18.54
CA VAL A 69 4.55 1.25 17.91
C VAL A 69 3.69 2.49 17.67
N ALA A 70 2.44 2.33 17.22
CA ALA A 70 1.50 3.43 17.03
C ALA A 70 1.21 4.18 18.34
N ILE A 71 1.00 3.47 19.46
CA ILE A 71 0.85 4.08 20.79
C ILE A 71 2.10 4.88 21.15
N GLY A 72 3.29 4.33 20.93
CA GLY A 72 4.57 4.99 21.23
C GLY A 72 4.72 6.32 20.48
N LEU A 73 4.50 6.30 19.16
CA LEU A 73 4.52 7.50 18.31
C LEU A 73 3.47 8.53 18.74
N SER A 74 2.24 8.08 18.98
CA SER A 74 1.15 8.94 19.43
C SER A 74 1.48 9.61 20.77
N SER A 75 2.05 8.85 21.71
CA SER A 75 2.43 9.34 23.04
C SER A 75 3.55 10.37 22.98
N ALA A 76 4.57 10.14 22.15
CA ALA A 76 5.65 11.11 21.92
C ALA A 76 5.11 12.44 21.34
N PHE A 77 4.17 12.36 20.40
CA PHE A 77 3.60 13.54 19.74
C PHE A 77 2.61 14.32 20.62
N VAL A 78 1.74 13.62 21.35
CA VAL A 78 0.68 14.21 22.18
C VAL A 78 1.22 14.71 23.52
N ASN A 79 2.11 13.97 24.17
CA ASN A 79 2.64 14.36 25.48
C ASN A 79 3.84 15.32 25.40
N GLY A 80 4.45 15.47 24.21
CA GLY A 80 5.49 16.47 23.96
C GLY A 80 4.92 17.83 23.50
N PRO A 81 5.17 18.24 22.24
CA PRO A 81 4.97 19.63 21.79
C PRO A 81 3.51 20.10 21.78
N LEU A 82 2.53 19.23 21.50
CA LEU A 82 1.16 19.66 21.25
C LEU A 82 0.44 20.20 22.50
N LYS A 83 0.62 19.54 23.66
CA LYS A 83 0.00 19.99 24.92
C LYS A 83 0.56 21.33 25.38
N LEU A 84 1.83 21.61 25.08
CA LEU A 84 2.50 22.85 25.47
C LEU A 84 2.10 24.06 24.61
N VAL A 85 1.72 23.80 23.35
CA VAL A 85 1.34 24.84 22.36
C VAL A 85 -0.12 25.25 22.48
N ALA A 86 -1.07 24.31 22.63
CA ALA A 86 -2.49 24.63 22.59
C ALA A 86 -3.04 25.21 23.91
N ARG A 87 -2.44 24.84 25.06
CA ARG A 87 -2.79 25.30 26.43
C ARG A 87 -4.30 25.43 26.71
N ARG A 88 -5.11 24.53 26.12
CA ARG A 88 -6.57 24.56 26.30
C ARG A 88 -6.92 24.12 27.72
N GLN A 89 -7.71 24.95 28.40
CA GLN A 89 -8.22 24.64 29.74
C GLN A 89 -9.30 23.56 29.65
N ARG A 90 -9.32 22.67 30.64
CA ARG A 90 -10.32 21.57 30.75
C ARG A 90 -11.73 22.12 30.99
N PRO A 91 -12.77 21.32 30.72
CA PRO A 91 -14.13 21.69 31.09
C PRO A 91 -14.26 22.01 32.58
N ASP A 92 -15.23 22.86 32.91
CA ASP A 92 -15.51 23.25 34.30
C ASP A 92 -15.83 22.00 35.14
N PRO A 93 -15.05 21.72 36.20
CA PRO A 93 -15.32 20.62 37.13
C PRO A 93 -16.71 20.68 37.75
N ARG A 94 -17.29 21.88 37.88
CA ARG A 94 -18.61 22.15 38.47
C ARG A 94 -19.72 22.33 37.45
N LEU A 95 -19.52 21.92 36.19
CA LEU A 95 -20.59 21.97 35.19
C LEU A 95 -21.84 21.23 35.72
N HIS A 96 -23.00 21.91 35.78
CA HIS A 96 -24.23 21.47 36.46
C HIS A 96 -24.21 21.51 38.00
N ASP A 97 -23.38 22.37 38.61
CA ASP A 97 -23.23 22.58 40.06
C ASP A 97 -22.89 21.29 40.85
N ARG A 98 -22.12 20.40 40.21
CA ARG A 98 -21.79 19.07 40.75
C ARG A 98 -20.30 18.78 40.61
N PRO A 99 -19.67 18.12 41.60
CA PRO A 99 -18.27 17.72 41.50
C PRO A 99 -18.09 16.69 40.36
N PRO A 100 -16.94 16.71 39.66
CA PRO A 100 -16.70 15.79 38.56
C PRO A 100 -16.53 14.37 39.10
N PRO A 101 -17.00 13.34 38.36
CA PRO A 101 -16.85 11.94 38.76
C PRO A 101 -15.40 11.44 38.76
N LEU A 102 -14.47 12.22 38.18
CA LEU A 102 -13.03 11.93 38.20
C LEU A 102 -12.20 13.18 38.46
N ARG A 103 -11.12 13.01 39.22
CA ARG A 103 -10.10 14.05 39.40
C ARG A 103 -9.38 14.27 38.06
N ALA A 104 -9.48 15.48 37.53
CA ALA A 104 -8.86 15.82 36.27
C ALA A 104 -7.32 15.78 36.36
N PRO A 105 -6.60 15.28 35.35
CA PRO A 105 -5.14 15.34 35.31
C PRO A 105 -4.64 16.79 35.30
N ALA A 106 -3.47 17.04 35.91
CA ALA A 106 -2.85 18.37 35.99
C ALA A 106 -2.44 18.96 34.61
N SER A 107 -2.37 18.14 33.56
CA SER A 107 -2.03 18.59 32.21
C SER A 107 -3.22 19.21 31.47
N PHE A 108 -2.95 20.04 30.45
CA PHE A 108 -3.94 20.64 29.54
C PHE A 108 -4.90 19.62 28.88
N SER A 109 -6.07 20.11 28.45
CA SER A 109 -7.16 19.28 27.91
C SER A 109 -6.91 18.82 26.47
N PHE A 110 -6.18 19.61 25.67
CA PHE A 110 -6.00 19.36 24.26
C PHE A 110 -4.59 18.82 23.93
N PRO A 111 -4.47 17.78 23.09
CA PRO A 111 -5.50 16.82 22.68
C PRO A 111 -5.69 15.72 23.76
N SER A 112 -6.75 14.91 23.65
CA SER A 112 -6.97 13.79 24.57
C SER A 112 -5.98 12.64 24.33
N GLY A 113 -5.08 12.40 25.29
CA GLY A 113 -4.10 11.31 25.23
C GLY A 113 -4.73 9.91 25.22
N HIS A 114 -5.73 9.67 26.08
CA HIS A 114 -6.45 8.38 26.10
C HIS A 114 -7.14 8.06 24.78
N ALA A 115 -7.78 9.06 24.15
CA ALA A 115 -8.38 8.89 22.83
C ALA A 115 -7.32 8.65 21.75
N ALA A 116 -6.20 9.37 21.82
CA ALA A 116 -5.11 9.20 20.86
C ALA A 116 -4.48 7.80 20.92
N SER A 117 -4.14 7.30 22.11
CA SER A 117 -3.59 5.95 22.26
C SER A 117 -4.60 4.86 21.87
N ALA A 118 -5.89 5.05 22.21
CA ALA A 118 -6.95 4.09 21.86
C ALA A 118 -7.13 3.92 20.35
N PHE A 119 -7.22 5.04 19.62
CA PHE A 119 -7.36 5.00 18.16
C PHE A 119 -6.03 4.64 17.47
N ALA A 120 -4.88 5.00 18.03
CA ALA A 120 -3.57 4.55 17.51
C ALA A 120 -3.45 3.03 17.54
N PHE A 121 -3.76 2.40 18.68
CA PHE A 121 -3.74 0.95 18.80
C PHE A 121 -4.76 0.29 17.87
N THR A 122 -6.01 0.73 17.93
CA THR A 122 -7.12 0.13 17.18
C THR A 122 -6.89 0.18 15.67
N VAL A 123 -6.46 1.34 15.15
CA VAL A 123 -6.17 1.49 13.72
C VAL A 123 -4.93 0.71 13.31
N GLY A 124 -3.85 0.75 14.11
CA GLY A 124 -2.61 0.02 13.82
C GLY A 124 -2.83 -1.50 13.82
N ALA A 125 -3.48 -2.04 14.85
CA ALA A 125 -3.85 -3.45 14.92
C ALA A 125 -4.81 -3.84 13.79
N GLY A 126 -5.78 -2.96 13.48
CA GLY A 126 -6.78 -3.19 12.42
C GLY A 126 -6.19 -3.25 11.01
N PHE A 127 -5.06 -2.58 10.75
CA PHE A 127 -4.35 -2.71 9.46
C PHE A 127 -3.75 -4.09 9.25
N GLU A 128 -3.32 -4.76 10.31
CA GLU A 128 -2.69 -6.08 10.23
C GLU A 128 -3.72 -7.21 10.36
N GLU A 129 -4.73 -7.03 11.22
CA GLU A 129 -5.83 -7.99 11.41
C GLU A 129 -7.19 -7.27 11.48
N PRO A 130 -7.84 -7.05 10.32
CA PRO A 130 -9.13 -6.39 10.25
C PRO A 130 -10.25 -7.07 11.04
N ARG A 131 -10.13 -8.38 11.35
CA ARG A 131 -11.13 -9.11 12.16
C ARG A 131 -11.25 -8.57 13.58
N LEU A 132 -10.24 -7.87 14.09
CA LEU A 132 -10.25 -7.31 15.44
C LEU A 132 -10.97 -5.96 15.52
N ILE A 133 -11.21 -5.28 14.40
CA ILE A 133 -11.84 -3.94 14.37
C ILE A 133 -13.21 -3.92 15.07
N PRO A 134 -14.13 -4.88 14.84
CA PRO A 134 -15.44 -4.89 15.51
C PRO A 134 -15.35 -5.02 17.04
N LEU A 135 -14.23 -5.55 17.56
CA LEU A 135 -13.98 -5.65 18.99
C LEU A 135 -13.28 -4.39 19.54
N LEU A 136 -12.24 -3.94 18.85
CA LEU A 136 -11.38 -2.84 19.32
C LEU A 136 -12.02 -1.46 19.13
N LEU A 137 -12.76 -1.24 18.04
CA LEU A 137 -13.34 0.06 17.73
C LEU A 137 -14.43 0.50 18.72
N PRO A 138 -15.39 -0.35 19.13
CA PRO A 138 -16.33 0.02 20.18
C PRO A 138 -15.64 0.29 21.52
N LEU A 139 -14.58 -0.46 21.84
CA LEU A 139 -13.79 -0.24 23.06
C LEU A 139 -13.08 1.13 23.03
N ALA A 140 -12.45 1.48 21.90
CA ALA A 140 -11.80 2.76 21.71
C ALA A 140 -12.81 3.92 21.72
N ALA A 141 -13.96 3.75 21.08
CA ALA A 141 -15.07 4.70 21.10
C ALA A 141 -15.62 4.87 22.52
N GLY A 142 -15.73 3.79 23.30
CA GLY A 142 -16.13 3.81 24.71
C GLY A 142 -15.14 4.57 25.59
N VAL A 143 -13.83 4.35 25.41
CA VAL A 143 -12.77 5.13 26.08
C VAL A 143 -12.88 6.60 25.70
N ALA A 144 -12.99 6.93 24.42
CA ALA A 144 -13.17 8.30 23.93
C ALA A 144 -14.42 8.97 24.51
N TYR A 145 -15.57 8.28 24.49
CA TYR A 145 -16.82 8.75 25.05
C TYR A 145 -16.70 8.98 26.56
N SER A 146 -16.03 8.08 27.30
CA SER A 146 -15.81 8.24 28.74
C SER A 146 -15.10 9.55 29.08
N ARG A 147 -14.19 10.03 28.21
CA ARG A 147 -13.48 11.31 28.44
C ARG A 147 -14.39 12.53 28.32
N VAL A 148 -15.40 12.47 27.45
CA VAL A 148 -16.41 13.51 27.30
C VAL A 148 -17.44 13.41 28.43
N HIS A 149 -17.97 12.21 28.67
CA HIS A 149 -19.03 11.98 29.64
C HIS A 149 -18.60 12.29 31.07
N LEU A 150 -17.35 11.97 31.42
CA LEU A 150 -16.76 12.26 32.74
C LEU A 150 -16.24 13.71 32.84
N ARG A 151 -16.55 14.56 31.85
CA ARG A 151 -16.29 16.02 31.83
C ARG A 151 -14.81 16.39 31.94
N VAL A 152 -13.91 15.48 31.58
CA VAL A 152 -12.46 15.70 31.65
C VAL A 152 -11.89 16.27 30.34
N HIS A 153 -12.63 16.15 29.23
CA HIS A 153 -12.28 16.66 27.92
C HIS A 153 -13.52 17.14 27.16
N TYR A 154 -13.32 18.07 26.24
CA TYR A 154 -14.38 18.43 25.30
C TYR A 154 -14.47 17.43 24.12
N PRO A 155 -15.63 17.29 23.46
CA PRO A 155 -15.77 16.47 22.25
C PRO A 155 -14.68 16.70 21.19
N PHE A 156 -14.33 17.95 20.87
CA PHE A 156 -13.28 18.21 19.89
C PHE A 156 -11.87 17.79 20.38
N ASP A 157 -11.59 17.83 21.68
CA ASP A 157 -10.31 17.34 22.22
C ASP A 157 -10.13 15.84 21.97
N VAL A 158 -11.25 15.10 22.05
CA VAL A 158 -11.32 13.65 21.83
C VAL A 158 -11.26 13.32 20.34
N LEU A 159 -11.98 14.05 19.49
CA LEU A 159 -11.92 13.90 18.03
C LEU A 159 -10.51 14.19 17.49
N ALA A 160 -9.88 15.27 17.97
CA ALA A 160 -8.50 15.59 17.62
C ALA A 160 -7.52 14.50 18.10
N GLY A 161 -7.70 14.01 19.34
CA GLY A 161 -6.94 12.88 19.86
C GLY A 161 -7.08 11.64 18.96
N ALA A 162 -8.30 11.24 18.62
CA ALA A 162 -8.56 10.11 17.74
C ALA A 162 -7.91 10.26 16.36
N ALA A 163 -7.99 11.46 15.75
CA ALA A 163 -7.36 11.75 14.46
C ALA A 163 -5.82 11.67 14.52
N ILE A 164 -5.21 12.22 15.58
CA ILE A 164 -3.76 12.12 15.81
C ILE A 164 -3.34 10.65 16.01
N GLY A 165 -4.12 9.90 16.79
CA GLY A 165 -3.89 8.47 17.01
C GLY A 165 -3.91 7.67 15.71
N ALA A 166 -4.96 7.85 14.89
CA ALA A 166 -5.05 7.21 13.58
C ALA A 166 -3.89 7.61 12.65
N GLY A 167 -3.48 8.88 12.65
CA GLY A 167 -2.31 9.34 11.90
C GLY A 167 -1.00 8.69 12.37
N ALA A 168 -0.81 8.52 13.68
CA ALA A 168 0.34 7.82 14.24
C ALA A 168 0.38 6.34 13.85
N ALA A 169 -0.78 5.68 13.74
CA ALA A 169 -0.87 4.32 13.22
C ALA A 169 -0.41 4.24 11.75
N VAL A 170 -0.85 5.15 10.89
CA VAL A 170 -0.37 5.21 9.49
C VAL A 170 1.15 5.39 9.43
N ALA A 171 1.71 6.29 10.25
CA ALA A 171 3.15 6.50 10.33
C ALA A 171 3.91 5.27 10.85
N ALA A 172 3.37 4.58 11.87
CA ALA A 172 3.92 3.33 12.40
C ALA A 172 3.99 2.26 11.31
N GLY A 173 2.94 2.11 10.50
CA GLY A 173 2.91 1.17 9.38
C GLY A 173 4.01 1.44 8.35
N GLY A 174 4.28 2.71 8.04
CA GLY A 174 5.40 3.11 7.18
C GLY A 174 6.76 2.76 7.77
N LEU A 175 6.98 3.07 9.05
CA LEU A 175 8.24 2.75 9.76
C LEU A 175 8.50 1.25 9.85
N LEU A 176 7.48 0.47 10.21
CA LEU A 176 7.57 -0.99 10.30
C LEU A 176 7.84 -1.64 8.94
N ARG A 177 7.23 -1.10 7.86
CA ARG A 177 7.51 -1.54 6.50
C ARG A 177 8.96 -1.27 6.13
N MET A 178 9.45 -0.05 6.38
CA MET A 178 10.83 0.32 6.11
C MET A 178 11.85 -0.53 6.91
N GLY A 179 11.53 -0.87 8.16
CA GLY A 179 12.36 -1.78 8.97
C GLY A 179 12.39 -3.21 8.44
N ARG A 180 11.24 -3.74 7.98
CA ARG A 180 11.17 -5.05 7.30
C ARG A 180 11.96 -5.03 6.00
N GLU A 181 11.72 -4.06 5.13
CA GLU A 181 12.46 -3.88 3.88
C GLU A 181 13.97 -3.79 4.12
N TRP A 182 14.41 -3.06 5.15
CA TRP A 182 15.83 -2.99 5.50
C TRP A 182 16.37 -4.37 5.90
N ARG A 183 15.70 -5.08 6.79
CA ARG A 183 16.13 -6.42 7.22
C ARG A 183 16.14 -7.41 6.05
N ASP A 184 15.06 -7.44 5.27
CA ASP A 184 14.87 -8.37 4.17
C ASP A 184 15.86 -8.06 3.03
N SER A 185 16.23 -6.78 2.83
CA SER A 185 17.29 -6.40 1.89
C SER A 185 18.69 -6.90 2.28
N HIS A 186 18.92 -7.29 3.54
CA HIS A 186 20.17 -7.85 4.04
C HIS A 186 20.15 -9.38 4.15
N ALA A 187 19.01 -10.02 3.89
CA ALA A 187 18.94 -11.48 3.84
C ALA A 187 19.63 -11.99 2.56
N GLU A 188 20.51 -12.98 2.71
CA GLU A 188 21.21 -13.63 1.61
C GLU A 188 20.40 -14.84 1.12
N ALA A 189 20.19 -14.94 -0.19
CA ALA A 189 19.59 -16.13 -0.80
C ALA A 189 20.54 -17.34 -0.70
N GLN A 190 20.03 -18.55 -0.81
CA GLN A 190 20.91 -19.73 -0.92
C GLN A 190 21.77 -19.63 -2.20
N PRO A 191 23.01 -20.13 -2.23
CA PRO A 191 23.88 -20.03 -3.40
C PRO A 191 23.24 -20.54 -4.70
N SER A 192 22.41 -21.60 -4.63
CA SER A 192 21.67 -22.18 -5.76
C SER A 192 20.56 -21.28 -6.31
N GLU A 193 20.04 -20.34 -5.51
CA GLU A 193 18.96 -19.43 -5.89
C GLU A 193 19.50 -18.10 -6.46
N ARG A 194 20.81 -17.86 -6.40
CA ARG A 194 21.43 -16.59 -6.82
C ARG A 194 21.67 -16.55 -8.34
N PRO A 195 21.89 -15.34 -8.91
CA PRO A 195 22.43 -15.23 -10.26
C PRO A 195 23.75 -15.99 -10.39
N GLN A 196 23.91 -16.73 -11.49
CA GLN A 196 25.13 -17.49 -11.77
C GLN A 196 26.30 -16.61 -12.20
N SER A 197 26.02 -15.44 -12.79
CA SER A 197 27.02 -14.49 -13.24
C SER A 197 27.27 -13.38 -12.22
N ARG A 198 28.53 -12.93 -12.14
CA ARG A 198 28.95 -11.71 -11.43
C ARG A 198 29.19 -10.54 -12.38
N GLU A 199 29.07 -10.79 -13.68
CA GLU A 199 29.14 -9.75 -14.70
C GLU A 199 27.79 -9.06 -14.83
N VAL A 200 27.82 -7.73 -14.97
CA VAL A 200 26.64 -6.89 -15.11
C VAL A 200 26.73 -6.11 -16.41
N MET A 201 25.66 -6.16 -17.18
CA MET A 201 25.44 -5.31 -18.33
C MET A 201 24.39 -4.27 -17.98
N LEU A 202 24.77 -3.00 -18.02
CA LEU A 202 23.90 -1.93 -17.56
C LEU A 202 23.16 -1.30 -18.74
N VAL A 203 21.85 -1.13 -18.64
CA VAL A 203 21.08 -0.28 -19.58
C VAL A 203 20.57 0.94 -18.83
N VAL A 204 21.07 2.11 -19.21
CA VAL A 204 20.85 3.36 -18.48
C VAL A 204 19.89 4.26 -19.23
N ASN A 205 18.90 4.79 -18.53
CA ASN A 205 18.13 5.93 -19.00
C ASN A 205 18.67 7.22 -18.35
N ARG A 206 19.50 7.97 -19.08
CA ARG A 206 20.10 9.23 -18.61
C ARG A 206 19.08 10.31 -18.21
N ARG A 207 17.83 10.20 -18.67
CA ARG A 207 16.75 11.15 -18.35
C ARG A 207 15.95 10.76 -17.09
N ALA A 208 16.07 9.52 -16.60
CA ALA A 208 15.13 8.97 -15.62
C ALA A 208 15.44 9.30 -14.15
N GLY A 209 16.63 9.80 -13.79
CA GLY A 209 16.97 10.01 -12.37
C GLY A 209 18.25 10.82 -12.11
N ARG A 210 18.35 11.38 -10.90
CA ARG A 210 19.45 12.25 -10.44
C ARG A 210 20.80 11.51 -10.53
N ALA A 211 21.76 12.09 -11.26
CA ALA A 211 23.09 11.50 -11.53
C ALA A 211 23.79 10.86 -10.30
N GLY A 212 23.61 11.43 -9.10
CA GLY A 212 24.20 10.89 -7.87
C GLY A 212 23.69 9.51 -7.43
N GLY A 213 22.48 9.11 -7.83
CA GLY A 213 21.93 7.80 -7.48
C GLY A 213 22.61 6.65 -8.20
N LEU A 214 23.00 6.86 -9.47
CA LEU A 214 23.68 5.85 -10.28
C LEU A 214 25.11 5.62 -9.82
N ALA A 215 25.88 6.68 -9.56
CA ALA A 215 27.26 6.57 -9.07
C ALA A 215 27.34 5.78 -7.75
N ALA A 216 26.44 6.05 -6.82
CA ALA A 216 26.35 5.32 -5.55
C ALA A 216 25.97 3.84 -5.76
N ALA A 217 25.13 3.53 -6.75
CA ALA A 217 24.78 2.17 -7.10
C ALA A 217 25.98 1.42 -7.71
N LEU A 218 26.71 2.03 -8.64
CA LEU A 218 27.91 1.45 -9.26
C LEU A 218 29.00 1.13 -8.23
N SER A 219 29.29 2.07 -7.32
CA SER A 219 30.22 1.82 -6.21
C SER A 219 29.76 0.64 -5.34
N ALA A 220 28.47 0.57 -5.04
CA ALA A 220 27.92 -0.53 -4.25
C ALA A 220 27.87 -1.88 -4.97
N MET A 221 27.81 -1.90 -6.31
CA MET A 221 27.98 -3.11 -7.12
C MET A 221 29.41 -3.64 -7.01
N GLY A 222 30.40 -2.75 -7.14
CA GLY A 222 31.81 -3.11 -6.96
C GLY A 222 32.11 -3.64 -5.54
N GLU A 223 31.60 -2.98 -4.50
CA GLU A 223 31.67 -3.47 -3.10
C GLU A 223 31.05 -4.88 -2.93
N ALA A 224 30.06 -5.23 -3.76
CA ALA A 224 29.37 -6.51 -3.72
C ALA A 224 30.00 -7.59 -4.64
N GLY A 225 31.13 -7.29 -5.28
CA GLY A 225 31.83 -8.19 -6.19
C GLY A 225 31.15 -8.36 -7.55
N LEU A 226 30.44 -7.33 -8.02
CA LEU A 226 29.87 -7.30 -9.38
C LEU A 226 30.73 -6.43 -10.29
N SER A 227 31.00 -6.93 -11.49
CA SER A 227 31.79 -6.24 -12.51
C SER A 227 30.90 -5.74 -13.63
N VAL A 228 30.84 -4.42 -13.84
CA VAL A 228 30.12 -3.87 -14.99
C VAL A 228 30.97 -4.05 -16.22
N VAL A 229 30.55 -4.97 -17.10
CA VAL A 229 31.31 -5.35 -18.30
C VAL A 229 30.92 -4.55 -19.53
N GLU A 230 29.74 -3.93 -19.51
CA GLU A 230 29.21 -3.13 -20.59
C GLU A 230 28.09 -2.21 -20.10
N SER A 231 27.95 -1.05 -20.74
CA SER A 231 26.91 -0.08 -20.44
C SER A 231 26.33 0.50 -21.73
N LEU A 232 25.01 0.34 -21.90
CA LEU A 232 24.25 0.81 -23.05
C LEU A 232 23.26 1.90 -22.64
N GLU A 233 22.90 2.79 -23.55
CA GLU A 233 21.72 3.63 -23.39
C GLU A 233 20.45 2.90 -23.84
N VAL A 234 19.29 3.29 -23.30
CA VAL A 234 17.98 2.74 -23.72
C VAL A 234 17.77 2.83 -25.24
N GLY A 235 18.31 3.86 -25.90
CA GLY A 235 18.22 4.00 -27.36
C GLY A 235 19.02 2.95 -28.15
N GLU A 236 19.92 2.23 -27.49
CA GLU A 236 20.79 1.22 -28.09
C GLU A 236 20.34 -0.21 -27.78
N LEU A 237 19.12 -0.38 -27.26
CA LEU A 237 18.57 -1.68 -26.88
C LEU A 237 18.54 -2.72 -28.00
N SER A 238 18.48 -2.29 -29.27
CA SER A 238 18.56 -3.18 -30.42
C SER A 238 19.86 -3.99 -30.48
N LYS A 239 20.98 -3.44 -29.98
CA LYS A 239 22.28 -4.12 -29.96
C LYS A 239 22.38 -5.18 -28.88
N LEU A 240 21.58 -5.08 -27.82
CA LEU A 240 21.70 -5.91 -26.62
C LEU A 240 21.60 -7.42 -26.94
N SER A 241 20.68 -7.80 -27.83
CA SER A 241 20.51 -9.21 -28.23
C SER A 241 21.73 -9.79 -28.94
N GLU A 242 22.42 -8.99 -29.76
CA GLU A 242 23.63 -9.42 -30.48
C GLU A 242 24.81 -9.57 -29.52
N ILE A 243 24.98 -8.59 -28.63
CA ILE A 243 26.03 -8.60 -27.60
C ILE A 243 25.86 -9.80 -26.66
N LEU A 244 24.64 -10.09 -26.21
CA LEU A 244 24.35 -11.23 -25.35
C LEU A 244 24.67 -12.57 -26.04
N LYS A 245 24.37 -12.70 -27.33
CA LYS A 245 24.73 -13.89 -28.12
C LYS A 245 26.24 -14.08 -28.25
N ALA A 246 27.00 -12.99 -28.40
CA ALA A 246 28.45 -13.04 -28.57
C ALA A 246 29.22 -13.44 -27.30
N ARG A 247 28.68 -13.17 -26.10
CA ARG A 247 29.41 -13.41 -24.82
C ARG A 247 29.42 -14.86 -24.33
N GLY A 248 28.47 -15.71 -24.73
CA GLY A 248 28.37 -17.09 -24.25
C GLY A 248 27.74 -17.23 -22.86
N LEU A 249 27.95 -18.39 -22.21
CA LEU A 249 27.30 -18.77 -20.94
C LEU A 249 28.29 -18.80 -19.75
N PRO A 250 27.86 -18.43 -18.53
CA PRO A 250 26.56 -17.84 -18.20
C PRO A 250 26.47 -16.38 -18.66
N PRO A 251 25.30 -15.92 -19.16
CA PRO A 251 25.14 -14.56 -19.62
C PRO A 251 25.27 -13.57 -18.44
N PRO A 252 25.71 -12.32 -18.68
CA PRO A 252 25.72 -11.29 -17.65
C PRO A 252 24.30 -11.00 -17.14
N ILE A 253 24.21 -10.48 -15.92
CA ILE A 253 22.97 -9.91 -15.40
C ILE A 253 22.70 -8.62 -16.18
N VAL A 254 21.58 -8.53 -16.88
CA VAL A 254 21.19 -7.31 -17.59
C VAL A 254 20.39 -6.42 -16.63
N VAL A 255 20.89 -5.22 -16.36
CA VAL A 255 20.35 -4.34 -15.32
C VAL A 255 19.66 -3.12 -15.93
N ALA A 256 18.36 -2.99 -15.68
CA ALA A 256 17.58 -1.80 -16.00
C ALA A 256 17.84 -0.70 -14.97
N ALA A 257 18.60 0.33 -15.36
CA ALA A 257 18.83 1.52 -14.55
C ALA A 257 17.95 2.67 -15.02
N GLY A 258 16.72 2.72 -14.50
CA GLY A 258 15.70 3.67 -14.95
C GLY A 258 14.39 3.57 -14.17
N GLY A 259 13.31 4.05 -14.79
CA GLY A 259 11.93 3.89 -14.32
C GLY A 259 11.20 2.74 -15.04
N ASP A 260 9.89 2.67 -14.86
CA ASP A 260 9.06 1.57 -15.39
C ASP A 260 9.17 1.37 -16.90
N GLY A 261 9.24 2.45 -17.71
CA GLY A 261 9.43 2.32 -19.16
C GLY A 261 10.76 1.66 -19.56
N THR A 262 11.85 1.93 -18.83
CA THR A 262 13.14 1.25 -19.06
C THR A 262 13.08 -0.20 -18.63
N VAL A 263 12.46 -0.47 -17.48
CA VAL A 263 12.30 -1.83 -16.96
C VAL A 263 11.42 -2.67 -17.89
N GLY A 264 10.29 -2.13 -18.36
CA GLY A 264 9.39 -2.79 -19.30
C GLY A 264 10.05 -3.08 -20.65
N ALA A 265 10.81 -2.13 -21.20
CA ALA A 265 11.54 -2.33 -22.45
C ALA A 265 12.56 -3.49 -22.35
N LEU A 266 13.34 -3.54 -21.27
CA LEU A 266 14.27 -4.66 -21.04
C LEU A 266 13.52 -5.96 -20.76
N ALA A 267 12.49 -5.93 -19.94
CA ALA A 267 11.76 -7.13 -19.58
C ALA A 267 11.11 -7.80 -20.81
N ASN A 268 10.57 -7.01 -21.73
CA ASN A 268 10.05 -7.50 -23.01
C ASN A 268 11.15 -8.12 -23.89
N LEU A 269 12.34 -7.52 -23.93
CA LEU A 269 13.47 -8.07 -24.70
C LEU A 269 14.01 -9.38 -24.11
N LEU A 270 14.04 -9.48 -22.77
CA LEU A 270 14.61 -10.62 -22.07
C LEU A 270 13.61 -11.77 -21.83
N ALA A 271 12.31 -11.53 -22.02
CA ALA A 271 11.28 -12.55 -21.88
C ALA A 271 11.58 -13.76 -22.77
N GLY A 272 11.59 -14.96 -22.18
CA GLY A 272 11.88 -16.22 -22.87
C GLY A 272 13.37 -16.50 -23.13
N THR A 273 14.27 -15.53 -22.92
CA THR A 273 15.72 -15.71 -23.19
C THR A 273 16.46 -16.46 -22.07
N GLY A 274 15.89 -16.50 -20.86
CA GLY A 274 16.54 -17.05 -19.67
C GLY A 274 17.63 -16.16 -19.07
N VAL A 275 17.92 -15.01 -19.68
CA VAL A 275 18.83 -13.98 -19.13
C VAL A 275 18.18 -13.33 -17.91
N VAL A 276 18.99 -13.08 -16.88
CA VAL A 276 18.50 -12.53 -15.61
C VAL A 276 18.43 -11.00 -15.70
N LEU A 277 17.26 -10.46 -15.39
CA LEU A 277 17.00 -9.04 -15.24
C LEU A 277 17.31 -8.59 -13.80
N GLY A 278 18.17 -7.57 -13.69
CA GLY A 278 18.32 -6.76 -12.49
C GLY A 278 17.62 -5.41 -12.63
N ILE A 279 17.22 -4.79 -11.52
CA ILE A 279 16.55 -3.48 -11.55
C ILE A 279 17.23 -2.52 -10.58
N LEU A 280 17.64 -1.36 -11.09
CA LEU A 280 18.01 -0.20 -10.29
C LEU A 280 16.90 0.86 -10.40
N PRO A 281 16.08 1.05 -9.35
CA PRO A 281 14.94 1.95 -9.39
C PRO A 281 15.41 3.41 -9.35
N LEU A 282 15.60 4.01 -10.52
CA LEU A 282 16.03 5.40 -10.69
C LEU A 282 14.86 6.32 -11.10
N GLY A 283 13.72 5.76 -11.49
CA GLY A 283 12.52 6.50 -11.88
C GLY A 283 11.67 7.02 -10.72
N THR A 284 10.55 7.66 -11.05
CA THR A 284 9.64 8.27 -10.07
C THR A 284 8.70 7.26 -9.41
N SER A 285 8.10 6.36 -10.20
CA SER A 285 7.13 5.38 -9.73
C SER A 285 7.81 4.09 -9.30
N ASN A 286 8.46 3.40 -10.26
CA ASN A 286 9.14 2.12 -10.09
C ASN A 286 8.18 1.03 -9.58
N ASP A 287 6.97 0.99 -10.13
CA ASP A 287 5.87 0.16 -9.66
C ASP A 287 6.18 -1.34 -9.80
N PHE A 288 6.84 -1.74 -10.89
CA PHE A 288 7.27 -3.13 -11.06
C PHE A 288 8.33 -3.52 -10.02
N ALA A 289 9.31 -2.66 -9.79
CA ALA A 289 10.35 -2.89 -8.78
C ALA A 289 9.76 -2.96 -7.36
N ARG A 290 8.81 -2.07 -7.01
CA ARG A 290 8.08 -2.11 -5.74
C ARG A 290 7.28 -3.40 -5.57
N SER A 291 6.61 -3.82 -6.64
CA SER A 291 5.82 -5.05 -6.66
C SER A 291 6.65 -6.28 -6.32
N LEU A 292 7.91 -6.30 -6.74
CA LEU A 292 8.87 -7.37 -6.46
C LEU A 292 9.64 -7.18 -5.14
N GLY A 293 9.32 -6.14 -4.35
CA GLY A 293 10.01 -5.84 -3.10
C GLY A 293 11.44 -5.31 -3.26
N ILE A 294 11.82 -4.88 -4.46
CA ILE A 294 13.18 -4.37 -4.72
C ILE A 294 13.38 -3.06 -3.93
N PRO A 295 14.50 -2.90 -3.21
CA PRO A 295 14.76 -1.69 -2.44
C PRO A 295 14.77 -0.43 -3.31
N MET A 296 14.00 0.58 -2.93
CA MET A 296 13.93 1.86 -3.67
C MET A 296 15.19 2.73 -3.53
N ARG A 297 16.13 2.37 -2.65
CA ARG A 297 17.43 3.03 -2.55
C ARG A 297 18.41 2.37 -3.52
N PRO A 298 19.00 3.09 -4.50
CA PRO A 298 19.86 2.49 -5.52
C PRO A 298 21.04 1.67 -4.95
N LYS A 299 21.67 2.13 -3.86
CA LYS A 299 22.74 1.40 -3.16
C LYS A 299 22.28 0.02 -2.63
N HIS A 300 21.04 -0.07 -2.13
CA HIS A 300 20.50 -1.35 -1.64
C HIS A 300 20.07 -2.26 -2.80
N ALA A 301 19.49 -1.69 -3.87
CA ALA A 301 19.17 -2.44 -5.08
C ALA A 301 20.43 -3.01 -5.76
N ALA A 302 21.52 -2.24 -5.82
CA ALA A 302 22.81 -2.70 -6.33
C ALA A 302 23.36 -3.91 -5.56
N ARG A 303 23.33 -3.84 -4.23
CA ARG A 303 23.76 -4.98 -3.39
C ARG A 303 22.85 -6.19 -3.56
N LEU A 304 21.55 -5.97 -3.79
CA LEU A 304 20.59 -7.04 -4.04
C LEU A 304 20.97 -7.87 -5.27
N LEU A 305 21.53 -7.28 -6.32
CA LEU A 305 21.94 -7.99 -7.53
C LEU A 305 22.93 -9.15 -7.26
N ALA A 306 23.77 -9.02 -6.24
CA ALA A 306 24.76 -10.04 -5.88
C ALA A 306 24.25 -11.13 -4.94
N ARG A 307 23.20 -10.83 -4.15
CA ARG A 307 22.78 -11.65 -2.99
C ARG A 307 21.32 -12.06 -2.99
N GLY A 308 20.52 -11.46 -3.85
CA GLY A 308 19.12 -11.78 -4.03
C GLY A 308 18.93 -13.13 -4.70
N ARG A 309 17.68 -13.59 -4.71
CA ARG A 309 17.29 -14.81 -5.43
C ARG A 309 16.79 -14.44 -6.82
N VAL A 310 16.98 -15.34 -7.78
CA VAL A 310 16.35 -15.26 -9.10
C VAL A 310 14.95 -15.86 -9.00
N LEU A 311 13.95 -15.04 -9.27
CA LEU A 311 12.55 -15.47 -9.37
C LEU A 311 12.15 -15.54 -10.84
N ALA A 312 11.49 -16.63 -11.22
CA ALA A 312 10.77 -16.69 -12.49
C ALA A 312 9.42 -15.97 -12.33
N VAL A 313 9.21 -14.96 -13.14
CA VAL A 313 8.07 -14.04 -13.12
C VAL A 313 7.30 -14.22 -14.43
N ASP A 314 5.98 -14.25 -14.30
CA ASP A 314 5.06 -14.29 -15.42
C ASP A 314 5.03 -12.93 -16.13
N ALA A 315 4.56 -12.91 -17.38
CA ALA A 315 4.23 -11.67 -18.09
C ALA A 315 2.82 -11.80 -18.64
N GLY A 316 2.15 -10.68 -18.89
CA GLY A 316 0.92 -10.67 -19.65
C GLY A 316 1.18 -10.38 -21.12
N ARG A 317 0.34 -10.92 -22.00
CA ARG A 317 0.35 -10.67 -23.45
C ARG A 317 -1.03 -10.20 -23.90
N LEU A 318 -1.07 -9.13 -24.68
CA LEU A 318 -2.26 -8.64 -25.37
C LEU A 318 -2.18 -9.05 -26.84
N ASN A 319 -3.06 -9.96 -27.25
CA ASN A 319 -3.27 -10.37 -28.63
C ASN A 319 -4.44 -9.60 -29.24
N ARG A 320 -4.30 -9.17 -30.49
CA ARG A 320 -5.34 -8.48 -31.26
C ARG A 320 -5.30 -8.93 -32.71
N ASP A 321 -6.46 -9.02 -33.34
CA ASP A 321 -6.56 -9.49 -34.71
C ASP A 321 -5.82 -8.53 -35.67
N GLY A 322 -4.92 -9.08 -36.48
CA GLY A 322 -4.14 -8.32 -37.46
C GLY A 322 -3.09 -7.36 -36.88
N ILE A 323 -2.81 -7.41 -35.57
CA ILE A 323 -1.82 -6.55 -34.90
C ILE A 323 -0.84 -7.42 -34.12
N GLU A 324 0.44 -7.08 -34.17
CA GLU A 324 1.48 -7.77 -33.40
C GLU A 324 1.17 -7.76 -31.90
N ALA A 325 1.32 -8.92 -31.27
CA ALA A 325 1.06 -9.10 -29.86
C ALA A 325 2.04 -8.26 -29.02
N ARG A 326 1.53 -7.62 -27.95
CA ARG A 326 2.36 -6.83 -27.04
C ARG A 326 2.37 -7.43 -25.65
N THR A 327 3.53 -7.40 -25.01
CA THR A 327 3.72 -7.92 -23.65
C THR A 327 3.79 -6.80 -22.63
N PHE A 328 3.42 -7.13 -21.40
CA PHE A 328 3.51 -6.26 -20.23
C PHE A 328 3.92 -7.09 -19.02
N VAL A 329 4.69 -6.50 -18.10
CA VAL A 329 5.19 -7.22 -16.91
C VAL A 329 4.53 -6.75 -15.62
N HIS A 330 3.92 -5.57 -15.64
CA HIS A 330 3.29 -4.99 -14.47
C HIS A 330 1.77 -5.01 -14.57
N ALA A 331 1.18 -4.24 -15.49
CA ALA A 331 -0.27 -4.16 -15.63
C ALA A 331 -0.71 -3.61 -17.00
N ALA A 332 -1.85 -4.12 -17.47
CA ALA A 332 -2.62 -3.52 -18.56
C ALA A 332 -3.86 -2.83 -18.00
N THR A 333 -4.17 -1.61 -18.44
CA THR A 333 -5.29 -0.84 -17.90
C THR A 333 -6.07 -0.08 -18.97
N ALA A 334 -7.39 -0.02 -18.81
CA ALA A 334 -8.32 0.71 -19.66
C ALA A 334 -9.34 1.49 -18.81
N GLY A 335 -9.75 2.67 -19.27
CA GLY A 335 -10.71 3.53 -18.56
C GLY A 335 -10.07 4.74 -17.86
N LEU A 336 -10.33 4.89 -16.56
CA LEU A 336 -10.05 6.10 -15.77
C LEU A 336 -8.58 6.57 -15.77
N ASN A 337 -7.63 5.70 -16.14
CA ASN A 337 -6.19 5.97 -16.11
C ASN A 337 -5.70 7.07 -17.08
N VAL A 338 -6.33 7.27 -18.24
CA VAL A 338 -5.89 8.30 -19.20
C VAL A 338 -6.16 9.72 -18.65
N ASN A 339 -7.22 9.89 -17.85
CA ASN A 339 -7.63 11.17 -17.30
C ASN A 339 -7.05 11.47 -15.91
N PHE A 340 -6.78 10.43 -15.10
CA PHE A 340 -6.16 10.62 -13.78
C PHE A 340 -4.71 11.10 -13.90
N ALA A 341 -3.92 10.54 -14.83
CA ALA A 341 -2.55 11.00 -15.10
C ALA A 341 -2.50 12.47 -15.50
N ARG A 342 -3.42 12.92 -16.37
CA ARG A 342 -3.56 14.34 -16.78
C ARG A 342 -4.02 15.26 -15.63
N LEU A 343 -4.86 14.77 -14.71
CA LEU A 343 -5.26 15.54 -13.53
C LEU A 343 -4.14 15.62 -12.48
N ALA A 344 -3.39 14.53 -12.28
CA ALA A 344 -2.33 14.43 -11.29
C ALA A 344 -1.07 15.23 -11.68
N THR A 345 -0.88 15.52 -12.97
CA THR A 345 0.19 16.37 -13.52
C THR A 345 -0.12 17.86 -13.52
N ARG A 346 -1.36 18.30 -13.22
CA ARG A 346 -1.66 19.74 -13.08
C ARG A 346 -0.92 20.34 -11.87
N ALA A 347 0.19 21.01 -12.16
CA ALA A 347 1.07 21.65 -11.17
C ALA A 347 0.34 22.66 -10.26
N ASP A 348 -0.75 23.26 -10.75
CA ASP A 348 -1.52 24.27 -10.01
C ASP A 348 -2.36 23.64 -8.88
N LEU A 349 -2.84 22.42 -9.06
CA LEU A 349 -3.60 21.69 -8.04
C LEU A 349 -2.68 21.19 -6.92
N ARG A 350 -1.45 20.75 -7.28
CA ARG A 350 -0.41 20.35 -6.32
C ARG A 350 0.04 21.50 -5.42
N ARG A 351 0.26 22.69 -6.00
CA ARG A 351 0.69 23.90 -5.26
C ARG A 351 -0.33 24.39 -4.24
N ARG A 352 -1.64 24.32 -4.55
CA ARG A 352 -2.69 24.85 -3.67
C ARG A 352 -3.18 23.90 -2.57
N LEU A 353 -3.08 22.57 -2.77
CA LEU A 353 -3.74 21.59 -1.88
C LEU A 353 -2.79 20.60 -1.20
N GLY A 354 -1.49 20.62 -1.51
CA GLY A 354 -0.51 19.71 -0.91
C GLY A 354 -0.93 18.24 -1.03
N ARG A 355 -0.80 17.46 0.06
CA ARG A 355 -1.19 16.03 0.12
C ARG A 355 -2.68 15.73 -0.13
N PHE A 356 -3.57 16.71 -0.02
CA PHE A 356 -5.00 16.55 -0.34
C PHE A 356 -5.31 16.66 -1.84
N SER A 357 -4.32 17.08 -2.65
CA SER A 357 -4.44 17.12 -4.11
C SER A 357 -4.85 15.76 -4.70
N TYR A 358 -4.41 14.64 -4.11
CA TYR A 358 -4.78 13.30 -4.54
C TYR A 358 -6.27 12.99 -4.35
N ALA A 359 -6.85 13.33 -3.19
CA ALA A 359 -8.27 13.10 -2.93
C ALA A 359 -9.14 13.97 -3.85
N VAL A 360 -8.73 15.22 -4.09
CA VAL A 360 -9.41 16.13 -5.02
C VAL A 360 -9.25 15.67 -6.47
N ALA A 361 -8.08 15.18 -6.87
CA ALA A 361 -7.84 14.61 -8.19
C ALA A 361 -8.65 13.33 -8.42
N ALA A 362 -8.70 12.43 -7.43
CA ALA A 362 -9.52 11.23 -7.47
C ALA A 362 -11.01 11.58 -7.56
N MET A 363 -11.48 12.54 -6.77
CA MET A 363 -12.86 13.02 -6.84
C MET A 363 -13.18 13.67 -8.19
N GLY A 364 -12.24 14.44 -8.75
CA GLY A 364 -12.34 15.07 -10.06
C GLY A 364 -12.40 14.06 -11.20
N ALA A 365 -11.51 13.07 -11.18
CA ALA A 365 -11.49 11.97 -12.15
C ALA A 365 -12.77 11.13 -12.06
N PHE A 366 -13.24 10.84 -10.85
CA PHE A 366 -14.49 10.11 -10.63
C PHE A 366 -15.74 10.88 -11.08
N ARG A 367 -15.74 12.22 -10.96
CA ARG A 367 -16.83 13.08 -11.49
C ARG A 367 -16.83 13.18 -13.01
N ARG A 368 -15.66 13.08 -13.64
CA ARG A 368 -15.48 13.11 -15.11
C ARG A 368 -15.35 11.71 -15.71
N ARG A 369 -15.76 10.68 -14.97
CA ARG A 369 -15.66 9.30 -15.44
C ARG A 369 -16.49 9.12 -16.71
N ALA A 370 -15.91 8.46 -17.71
CA ALA A 370 -16.63 8.01 -18.88
C ALA A 370 -16.79 6.49 -18.73
N PRO A 371 -17.95 6.00 -18.25
CA PRO A 371 -18.18 4.56 -18.18
C PRO A 371 -18.31 4.00 -19.59
N PHE A 372 -17.73 2.83 -19.83
CA PHE A 372 -17.78 2.11 -21.10
C PHE A 372 -18.47 0.76 -20.91
N SER A 373 -19.16 0.29 -21.96
CA SER A 373 -19.73 -1.05 -21.98
C SER A 373 -18.66 -2.03 -22.44
N CYS A 374 -18.54 -3.17 -21.79
CA CYS A 374 -17.65 -4.22 -22.25
C CYS A 374 -18.26 -5.62 -22.05
N THR A 375 -17.94 -6.51 -22.97
CA THR A 375 -18.12 -7.95 -22.80
C THR A 375 -16.77 -8.54 -22.42
N ILE A 376 -16.73 -9.27 -21.31
CA ILE A 376 -15.56 -10.05 -20.90
C ILE A 376 -15.88 -11.53 -21.03
N GLU A 377 -14.93 -12.30 -21.52
CA GLU A 377 -14.99 -13.74 -21.62
C GLU A 377 -13.77 -14.33 -20.91
N HIS A 378 -14.04 -15.25 -19.98
CA HIS A 378 -13.05 -15.97 -19.20
C HIS A 378 -13.56 -17.39 -18.92
N GLY A 379 -12.75 -18.23 -18.25
CA GLY A 379 -13.12 -19.63 -17.97
C GLY A 379 -14.44 -19.82 -17.20
N GLY A 380 -14.96 -18.78 -16.54
CA GLY A 380 -16.26 -18.78 -15.87
C GLY A 380 -17.46 -18.37 -16.75
N GLY A 381 -17.24 -18.07 -18.04
CA GLY A 381 -18.28 -17.70 -19.01
C GLY A 381 -18.14 -16.28 -19.57
N VAL A 382 -19.20 -15.84 -20.24
CA VAL A 382 -19.29 -14.53 -20.89
C VAL A 382 -20.17 -13.61 -20.06
N GLU A 383 -19.68 -12.41 -19.77
CA GLU A 383 -20.40 -11.41 -18.98
C GLU A 383 -20.37 -10.04 -19.66
N ARG A 384 -21.54 -9.38 -19.76
CA ARG A 384 -21.63 -7.99 -20.23
C ARG A 384 -21.72 -7.04 -19.03
N LEU A 385 -20.79 -6.10 -18.96
CA LEU A 385 -20.59 -5.20 -17.83
C LEU A 385 -20.50 -3.75 -18.31
N ARG A 386 -20.72 -2.82 -17.37
CA ARG A 386 -20.47 -1.39 -17.57
C ARG A 386 -19.42 -0.93 -16.58
N LEU A 387 -18.24 -0.60 -17.08
CA LEU A 387 -17.05 -0.34 -16.27
C LEU A 387 -16.62 1.13 -16.34
N ILE A 388 -16.00 1.58 -15.26
CA ILE A 388 -15.23 2.82 -15.19
C ILE A 388 -13.73 2.54 -15.37
N GLN A 389 -13.28 1.37 -14.92
CA GLN A 389 -11.89 0.93 -14.97
C GLN A 389 -11.84 -0.58 -15.14
N LEU A 390 -10.98 -1.02 -16.03
CA LEU A 390 -10.52 -2.40 -16.17
C LEU A 390 -9.00 -2.39 -15.97
N SER A 391 -8.49 -3.20 -15.04
CA SER A 391 -7.06 -3.42 -14.85
C SER A 391 -6.77 -4.91 -14.86
N ILE A 392 -5.84 -5.35 -15.70
CA ILE A 392 -5.26 -6.69 -15.71
C ILE A 392 -3.87 -6.56 -15.10
N ILE A 393 -3.63 -7.22 -13.98
CA ILE A 393 -2.50 -6.96 -13.08
C ILE A 393 -1.68 -8.24 -12.97
N ASN A 394 -0.39 -8.13 -13.25
CA ASN A 394 0.58 -9.20 -13.04
C ASN A 394 1.40 -8.96 -11.77
N ALA A 395 1.67 -7.69 -11.41
CA ALA A 395 2.44 -7.34 -10.22
C ALA A 395 1.64 -6.46 -9.22
N PRO A 396 1.71 -6.75 -7.90
CA PRO A 396 0.73 -6.29 -6.89
C PRO A 396 0.61 -4.79 -6.65
N VAL A 397 1.67 -4.01 -6.85
CA VAL A 397 1.69 -2.57 -6.51
C VAL A 397 1.21 -1.77 -7.70
N PHE A 398 0.12 -1.02 -7.56
CA PHE A 398 -0.37 -0.12 -8.61
C PHE A 398 -0.64 1.28 -8.04
N GLY A 399 -0.69 2.30 -8.90
CA GLY A 399 -1.02 3.67 -8.49
C GLY A 399 0.16 4.50 -7.98
N GLY A 400 1.39 4.12 -8.33
CA GLY A 400 2.59 4.91 -8.12
C GLY A 400 2.91 5.25 -6.67
N ILE A 401 3.06 6.55 -6.40
CA ILE A 401 3.49 7.09 -5.10
C ILE A 401 2.52 6.69 -3.96
N LEU A 402 1.30 6.27 -4.30
CA LEU A 402 0.29 5.83 -3.32
C LEU A 402 0.50 4.40 -2.81
N ASP A 403 1.39 3.60 -3.44
CA ASP A 403 1.73 2.23 -3.05
C ASP A 403 0.48 1.37 -2.75
N LEU A 404 -0.51 1.42 -3.65
CA LEU A 404 -1.73 0.63 -3.49
C LEU A 404 -1.39 -0.81 -3.86
N GLN A 405 -1.64 -1.73 -2.94
CA GLN A 405 -1.35 -3.15 -3.14
C GLN A 405 -2.65 -3.94 -3.25
N MET A 406 -2.74 -4.77 -4.28
CA MET A 406 -3.81 -5.77 -4.36
C MET A 406 -3.37 -7.02 -3.57
N PRO A 407 -4.05 -7.36 -2.47
CA PRO A 407 -3.65 -8.50 -1.65
C PRO A 407 -3.88 -9.81 -2.40
N GLY A 408 -2.88 -10.70 -2.40
CA GLY A 408 -2.97 -12.04 -2.99
C GLY A 408 -2.53 -12.15 -4.45
N VAL A 409 -2.05 -11.07 -5.07
CA VAL A 409 -1.38 -11.12 -6.37
C VAL A 409 0.01 -11.72 -6.19
N ASP A 410 0.31 -12.75 -6.97
CA ASP A 410 1.61 -13.42 -7.02
C ASP A 410 2.08 -13.39 -8.49
N PRO A 411 3.19 -12.70 -8.80
CA PRO A 411 3.66 -12.58 -10.18
C PRO A 411 4.29 -13.87 -10.74
N SER A 412 4.11 -15.01 -10.08
CA SER A 412 4.72 -16.30 -10.44
C SER A 412 3.76 -17.50 -10.37
N ASP A 413 2.45 -17.24 -10.24
CA ASP A 413 1.42 -18.25 -10.06
C ASP A 413 0.70 -18.66 -11.36
N ALA A 414 1.23 -18.24 -12.50
CA ALA A 414 0.69 -18.49 -13.83
C ALA A 414 -0.74 -17.97 -14.02
N ALA A 415 -1.10 -16.86 -13.38
CA ALA A 415 -2.39 -16.21 -13.60
C ALA A 415 -2.30 -14.69 -13.63
N LEU A 416 -3.31 -14.06 -14.24
CA LEU A 416 -3.50 -12.61 -14.24
C LEU A 416 -4.62 -12.25 -13.27
N ASP A 417 -4.37 -11.26 -12.42
CA ASP A 417 -5.36 -10.70 -11.50
C ASP A 417 -6.09 -9.53 -12.17
N VAL A 418 -7.39 -9.67 -12.35
CA VAL A 418 -8.23 -8.68 -13.05
C VAL A 418 -9.08 -7.94 -12.05
N LEU A 419 -8.92 -6.62 -12.00
CA LEU A 419 -9.72 -5.69 -11.22
C LEU A 419 -10.72 -4.96 -12.13
N LEU A 420 -11.99 -5.19 -11.87
CA LEU A 420 -13.12 -4.53 -12.53
C LEU A 420 -13.72 -3.50 -11.57
N VAL A 421 -13.85 -2.26 -12.02
CA VAL A 421 -14.59 -1.22 -11.30
C VAL A 421 -15.81 -0.84 -12.13
N GLU A 422 -16.99 -1.27 -11.68
CA GLU A 422 -18.28 -1.02 -12.33
C GLU A 422 -18.75 0.42 -12.14
N ASP A 423 -19.59 0.90 -13.06
CA ASP A 423 -20.22 2.21 -12.94
C ASP A 423 -21.28 2.26 -11.83
N LEU A 424 -20.85 2.75 -10.67
CA LEU A 424 -21.73 2.94 -9.52
C LEU A 424 -21.87 4.40 -9.10
N PRO A 425 -23.05 4.81 -8.59
CA PRO A 425 -23.22 6.16 -8.05
C PRO A 425 -22.25 6.42 -6.88
N LEU A 426 -21.67 7.62 -6.81
CA LEU A 426 -20.64 8.00 -5.83
C LEU A 426 -21.02 7.63 -4.39
N ARG A 427 -22.28 7.84 -4.01
CA ARG A 427 -22.80 7.49 -2.68
C ARG A 427 -22.62 6.01 -2.33
N ARG A 428 -22.75 5.09 -3.31
CA ARG A 428 -22.57 3.64 -3.10
C ARG A 428 -21.08 3.31 -2.94
N PHE A 429 -20.22 3.92 -3.75
CA PHE A 429 -18.77 3.78 -3.64
C PHE A 429 -18.24 4.33 -2.31
N LEU A 430 -18.66 5.53 -1.90
CA LEU A 430 -18.32 6.10 -0.60
C LEU A 430 -18.84 5.24 0.55
N ARG A 431 -20.07 4.73 0.46
CA ARG A 431 -20.61 3.80 1.47
C ARG A 431 -19.77 2.53 1.60
N SER A 432 -19.25 1.99 0.49
CA SER A 432 -18.39 0.80 0.57
C SER A 432 -17.04 1.04 1.23
N LEU A 433 -16.51 2.27 1.21
CA LEU A 433 -15.30 2.61 1.97
C LEU A 433 -15.51 2.49 3.49
N PHE A 434 -16.76 2.52 3.97
CA PHE A 434 -17.09 2.32 5.39
C PHE A 434 -17.30 0.85 5.78
N TYR A 435 -17.48 -0.08 4.83
CA TYR A 435 -17.69 -1.50 5.17
C TYR A 435 -16.51 -2.15 5.90
N PRO A 436 -15.23 -1.87 5.53
CA PRO A 436 -14.09 -2.36 6.31
C PRO A 436 -14.10 -1.85 7.76
N VAL A 437 -14.50 -0.58 7.97
CA VAL A 437 -14.61 0.03 9.31
C VAL A 437 -15.70 -0.63 10.14
N LEU A 438 -16.78 -1.09 9.49
CA LEU A 438 -17.90 -1.78 10.13
C LEU A 438 -17.68 -3.30 10.26
N GLY A 439 -16.50 -3.83 9.91
CA GLY A 439 -16.21 -5.27 9.96
C GLY A 439 -17.00 -6.10 8.94
N VAL A 440 -17.69 -5.45 8.01
CA VAL A 440 -18.51 -6.12 7.01
C VAL A 440 -17.59 -6.57 5.88
N ARG A 441 -17.22 -7.85 5.86
CA ARG A 441 -16.52 -8.51 4.75
C ARG A 441 -17.46 -8.78 3.57
N ARG A 442 -18.13 -7.73 3.08
CA ARG A 442 -18.83 -7.80 1.80
C ARG A 442 -17.84 -7.44 0.71
N ARG A 443 -17.83 -8.23 -0.37
CA ARG A 443 -17.28 -7.76 -1.65
C ARG A 443 -17.83 -6.37 -1.90
N ILE A 444 -16.95 -5.40 -2.15
CA ILE A 444 -17.40 -4.04 -2.46
C ILE A 444 -18.23 -4.19 -3.74
N ARG A 445 -19.54 -4.02 -3.64
CA ARG A 445 -20.42 -4.08 -4.82
C ARG A 445 -19.87 -3.10 -5.84
N GLY A 446 -19.65 -3.57 -7.07
CA GLY A 446 -19.03 -2.84 -8.18
C GLY A 446 -17.51 -2.74 -8.17
N ILE A 447 -16.80 -3.41 -7.25
CA ILE A 447 -15.39 -3.72 -7.41
C ILE A 447 -15.26 -5.24 -7.37
N ARG A 448 -14.86 -5.83 -8.50
CA ARG A 448 -14.66 -7.28 -8.62
C ARG A 448 -13.20 -7.55 -8.89
N ALA A 449 -12.69 -8.58 -8.22
CA ALA A 449 -11.39 -9.17 -8.51
C ALA A 449 -11.63 -10.60 -9.01
N LEU A 450 -10.98 -10.98 -10.09
CA LEU A 450 -10.99 -12.33 -10.65
C LEU A 450 -9.59 -12.71 -11.10
N LYS A 451 -9.27 -14.00 -11.05
CA LYS A 451 -7.98 -14.54 -11.44
C LYS A 451 -8.18 -15.43 -12.66
N VAL A 452 -7.42 -15.18 -13.72
CA VAL A 452 -7.62 -15.80 -15.04
C VAL A 452 -6.30 -16.05 -15.74
N GLU A 453 -6.19 -17.15 -16.48
CA GLU A 453 -5.07 -17.39 -17.39
C GLU A 453 -5.28 -16.67 -18.74
N ARG A 454 -6.54 -16.52 -19.14
CA ARG A 454 -6.97 -15.88 -20.39
C ARG A 454 -8.23 -15.05 -20.17
N LEU A 455 -8.25 -13.84 -20.74
CA LEU A 455 -9.36 -12.90 -20.70
C LEU A 455 -9.55 -12.24 -22.07
N ALA A 456 -10.63 -12.58 -22.78
CA ALA A 456 -11.03 -11.83 -23.97
C ALA A 456 -11.92 -10.66 -23.56
N VAL A 457 -11.66 -9.48 -24.12
CA VAL A 457 -12.38 -8.25 -23.80
C VAL A 457 -12.77 -7.52 -25.07
N SER A 458 -14.05 -7.23 -25.20
CA SER A 458 -14.61 -6.38 -26.25
C SER A 458 -15.29 -5.17 -25.63
N ALA A 459 -14.95 -3.96 -26.07
CA ALA A 459 -15.48 -2.71 -25.51
C ALA A 459 -16.22 -1.88 -26.57
N GLU A 460 -17.32 -1.27 -26.16
CA GLU A 460 -18.13 -0.35 -26.98
C GLU A 460 -18.33 0.97 -26.20
N PRO A 461 -17.77 2.10 -26.69
CA PRO A 461 -16.87 2.23 -27.85
C PRO A 461 -15.49 1.60 -27.59
N SER A 462 -14.70 1.45 -28.67
CA SER A 462 -13.28 1.11 -28.56
C SER A 462 -12.57 2.05 -27.58
N ILE A 463 -11.78 1.48 -26.68
CA ILE A 463 -11.09 2.23 -25.63
C ILE A 463 -9.60 1.89 -25.64
N GLU A 464 -8.78 2.90 -25.39
CA GLU A 464 -7.34 2.76 -25.26
C GLU A 464 -6.95 1.88 -24.07
N VAL A 465 -5.95 1.04 -24.32
CA VAL A 465 -5.30 0.19 -23.32
C VAL A 465 -3.87 0.70 -23.14
N SER A 466 -3.53 0.96 -21.88
CA SER A 466 -2.16 1.22 -21.48
C SER A 466 -1.52 -0.05 -20.93
N LEU A 467 -0.33 -0.39 -21.44
CA LEU A 467 0.52 -1.49 -20.97
C LEU A 467 1.70 -0.87 -20.22
N ASP A 468 1.92 -1.27 -18.97
CA ASP A 468 2.99 -0.77 -18.10
C ASP A 468 3.08 0.78 -18.02
N GLY A 469 1.94 1.46 -18.18
CA GLY A 469 1.83 2.91 -18.10
C GLY A 469 1.95 3.64 -19.45
N GLU A 470 2.20 2.95 -20.55
CA GLU A 470 2.27 3.52 -21.91
C GLU A 470 1.06 3.09 -22.75
N VAL A 471 0.46 4.02 -23.50
CA VAL A 471 -0.67 3.71 -24.40
C VAL A 471 -0.15 2.85 -25.55
N SER A 472 -0.57 1.59 -25.60
CA SER A 472 0.02 0.58 -26.49
C SER A 472 -1.02 -0.23 -27.26
N GLY A 473 -2.31 0.07 -27.13
CA GLY A 473 -3.36 -0.61 -27.88
C GLY A 473 -4.75 -0.07 -27.63
N GLN A 474 -5.75 -0.76 -28.17
CA GLN A 474 -7.17 -0.53 -27.92
C GLN A 474 -7.89 -1.87 -27.79
N LEU A 475 -9.07 -1.87 -27.16
CA LEU A 475 -9.98 -3.03 -27.15
C LEU A 475 -10.86 -3.01 -28.43
N PRO A 476 -11.24 -4.16 -29.02
CA PRO A 476 -11.14 -5.52 -28.48
C PRO A 476 -9.73 -6.12 -28.49
N GLY A 477 -9.52 -7.10 -27.61
CA GLY A 477 -8.28 -7.89 -27.53
C GLY A 477 -8.37 -9.01 -26.49
N THR A 478 -7.45 -9.97 -26.59
CA THR A 478 -7.33 -11.09 -25.66
C THR A 478 -6.06 -10.95 -24.83
N PHE A 479 -6.21 -10.99 -23.51
CA PHE A 479 -5.10 -11.02 -22.56
C PHE A 479 -4.80 -12.45 -22.16
N GLU A 480 -3.53 -12.83 -22.17
CA GLU A 480 -3.05 -14.16 -21.81
C GLU A 480 -1.82 -14.07 -20.91
N VAL A 481 -1.71 -14.98 -19.94
CA VAL A 481 -0.51 -15.13 -19.12
C VAL A 481 0.58 -15.88 -19.89
N LEU A 482 1.81 -15.42 -19.73
CA LEU A 482 3.04 -16.05 -20.17
C LEU A 482 3.78 -16.55 -18.92
N PRO A 483 3.61 -17.82 -18.55
CA PRO A 483 4.15 -18.31 -17.29
C PRO A 483 5.68 -18.32 -17.31
N ARG A 484 6.29 -17.77 -16.25
CA ARG A 484 7.70 -17.88 -15.90
C ARG A 484 8.67 -17.45 -17.01
N VAL A 485 8.25 -16.53 -17.87
CA VAL A 485 9.04 -16.10 -19.03
C VAL A 485 10.17 -15.13 -18.67
N LEU A 486 10.08 -14.42 -17.55
CA LEU A 486 11.08 -13.47 -17.12
C LEU A 486 11.83 -13.97 -15.89
N ARG A 487 13.15 -13.81 -15.84
CA ARG A 487 13.95 -14.10 -14.64
C ARG A 487 14.41 -12.80 -14.01
N VAL A 488 14.04 -12.54 -12.76
CA VAL A 488 14.33 -11.25 -12.09
C VAL A 488 15.03 -11.48 -10.75
N VAL A 489 16.04 -10.65 -10.44
CA VAL A 489 16.64 -10.65 -9.09
C VAL A 489 15.72 -9.94 -8.09
N VAL A 490 15.31 -10.66 -7.05
CA VAL A 490 14.40 -10.18 -6.00
C VAL A 490 14.97 -10.48 -4.61
N PRO A 491 14.46 -9.85 -3.52
CA PRO A 491 14.86 -10.19 -2.16
C PRO A 491 14.67 -11.68 -1.84
N ALA A 492 15.60 -12.23 -1.06
CA ALA A 492 15.55 -13.62 -0.60
C ALA A 492 14.31 -13.92 0.26
N VAL A 493 13.78 -12.89 0.94
CA VAL A 493 12.61 -12.96 1.81
C VAL A 493 11.64 -11.87 1.38
N GLY A 494 10.35 -12.18 1.15
CA GLY A 494 9.32 -11.15 0.99
C GLY A 494 8.20 -11.41 -0.02
N LEU A 495 8.43 -12.21 -1.05
CA LEU A 495 7.36 -12.66 -1.95
C LEU A 495 6.78 -13.99 -1.46
N PRO A 496 5.45 -14.21 -1.56
CA PRO A 496 4.88 -15.53 -1.31
C PRO A 496 5.65 -16.56 -2.12
N ARG A 497 6.07 -17.65 -1.47
CA ARG A 497 6.54 -18.81 -2.21
C ARG A 497 5.31 -19.41 -2.89
N ALA A 498 5.39 -19.71 -4.18
CA ALA A 498 4.52 -20.72 -4.76
C ALA A 498 4.61 -21.97 -3.84
N PRO A 499 3.48 -22.58 -3.44
CA PRO A 499 3.54 -23.87 -2.79
C PRO A 499 4.18 -24.85 -3.77
N GLY A 500 5.49 -25.08 -3.62
CA GLY A 500 6.20 -26.09 -4.37
C GLY A 500 5.57 -27.44 -4.07
N GLY A 501 5.21 -28.17 -5.12
CA GLY A 501 4.75 -29.55 -5.01
C GLY A 501 5.79 -30.36 -4.27
N GLU A 502 5.43 -30.81 -3.07
CA GLU A 502 6.04 -31.99 -2.49
C GLU A 502 5.62 -33.16 -3.39
N ALA A 503 6.51 -33.54 -4.31
CA ALA A 503 6.57 -34.89 -4.83
C ALA A 503 7.02 -35.80 -3.68
N GLY A 504 6.13 -36.02 -2.72
CA GLY A 504 6.25 -37.06 -1.71
C GLY A 504 5.70 -38.34 -2.31
N SER A 505 6.55 -39.10 -3.00
CA SER A 505 6.35 -40.52 -3.25
C SER A 505 6.11 -41.21 -1.92
N ARG A 506 4.84 -41.47 -1.59
CA ARG A 506 4.51 -42.52 -0.63
C ARG A 506 4.60 -43.85 -1.37
N PRO A 507 5.45 -44.79 -0.95
CA PRO A 507 5.41 -46.13 -1.50
C PRO A 507 4.06 -46.75 -1.14
N SER A 508 3.40 -47.30 -2.15
CA SER A 508 2.32 -48.27 -1.97
C SER A 508 2.92 -49.48 -1.25
N THR A 509 2.45 -49.77 -0.05
CA THR A 509 2.60 -51.08 0.58
C THR A 509 1.22 -51.57 1.00
N ALA A 510 0.97 -52.79 0.53
CA ALA A 510 -0.12 -53.75 0.77
C ALA A 510 -1.02 -53.51 1.98
#